data_AF-A0A2D9FU88-F1
#
_entry.id   AF-A0A2D9FU88-F1
#
_cell.length_a   1.000
_cell.length_b   1.000
_cell.length_c   1.000
_cell.angle_alpha   90.00
_cell.angle_beta   90.00
_cell.angle_gamma   90.00
#
_symmetry.space_group_name_H-M   'P 1'
#
loop_
_entity.id
_entity.type
_entity.pdbx_description
1 polymer ?
#
loop_
_entity_poly.entity_id
_entity_poly.type
_entity_poly.pdbx_seq_one_letter_code
_entity_poly.pdbx_strand_id
1 'polypeptide(L)'
;MSNSKKFSPIGTFLVLSTLLFALGCSAGAEKESASKVTIESTGNAFQLYVNEEPYFIKGAGGSEKLDVLSSNGGNSIRTWNTNNLEVILNEAHKNGIMVTAGLWVQHERHGFNYSDQEAVQTQLEDFTQVVEKFKDHPALLMWAIGNEMELNASNMNVWNAVNDIAKMIKEIDPNHPTMTVVAEINSNKITHLISKAPDIDILGINSYGSIGSIPERVRRLGWERPYIITEWGPNGHWEVPSTAWGAPIEQTSTEKADLYQSRYQNVILADDERCLGSFVFLWGQKQERTSTWYGLFLDSGEQTATVDAMNYNWTGSWPSNRAPKITNLTVNERKAHQNVRIQLGKVATAKVDTEDLENDDLRIEWVVTRESTDHGNGGDSERRPEEITDLFIYFDSEGAASFETPDQPGAYRLFVYVFDGHGKAATANIPFSVY
;
A
#
# COMPACT_ATOMS: atom_id res chain seq x y z
N MET A 1 8.51 3.74 86.66
CA MET A 1 9.61 4.56 86.12
C MET A 1 9.07 5.25 84.88
N SER A 2 8.45 6.41 85.03
CA SER A 2 9.03 7.77 84.93
C SER A 2 8.77 8.39 83.56
N ASN A 3 7.77 9.29 83.54
CA ASN A 3 7.65 10.56 82.79
C ASN A 3 7.76 10.51 81.25
N SER A 4 6.88 11.13 80.45
CA SER A 4 6.36 12.50 80.52
C SER A 4 5.08 12.64 79.67
N LYS A 5 3.96 13.22 80.18
CA LYS A 5 3.48 14.62 79.98
C LYS A 5 3.30 15.01 78.49
N LYS A 6 2.23 15.65 78.00
CA LYS A 6 1.15 16.46 78.59
C LYS A 6 0.07 16.80 77.53
N PHE A 7 -1.08 17.19 78.06
CA PHE A 7 -2.36 17.73 77.56
C PHE A 7 -2.42 18.89 76.53
N SER A 8 -3.50 18.86 75.69
CA SER A 8 -4.50 19.94 75.36
C SER A 8 -4.14 21.06 74.34
N PRO A 9 -5.08 21.89 73.80
CA PRO A 9 -6.41 21.66 73.19
C PRO A 9 -6.65 22.37 71.82
N ILE A 10 -7.81 22.04 71.21
CA ILE A 10 -8.74 22.85 70.36
C ILE A 10 -8.24 24.22 69.84
N GLY A 11 -8.19 24.35 68.51
CA GLY A 11 -8.02 25.61 67.78
C GLY A 11 -8.89 25.67 66.53
N THR A 12 -9.77 26.66 66.51
CA THR A 12 -10.73 27.10 65.49
C THR A 12 -10.13 27.20 64.08
N PHE A 13 -10.77 26.55 63.08
CA PHE A 13 -10.40 26.71 61.66
C PHE A 13 -10.97 28.03 61.11
N LEU A 14 -10.06 28.93 60.74
CA LEU A 14 -10.34 30.19 60.06
C LEU A 14 -10.52 29.91 58.56
N VAL A 15 -11.63 30.39 58.00
CA VAL A 15 -11.91 30.41 56.55
C VAL A 15 -10.97 31.42 55.89
N LEU A 16 -10.08 30.96 55.02
CA LEU A 16 -9.31 31.81 54.11
C LEU A 16 -9.78 31.54 52.68
N SER A 17 -10.55 32.47 52.14
CA SER A 17 -10.96 32.51 50.73
C SER A 17 -9.79 32.99 49.89
N THR A 18 -9.13 32.08 49.18
CA THR A 18 -8.18 32.41 48.11
C THR A 18 -8.92 32.43 46.77
N LEU A 19 -9.22 33.62 46.26
CA LEU A 19 -9.51 33.84 44.85
C LEU A 19 -8.26 33.43 44.03
N LEU A 20 -8.31 32.30 43.34
CA LEU A 20 -7.42 32.05 42.22
C LEU A 20 -7.93 32.84 41.02
N PHE A 21 -7.16 33.85 40.60
CA PHE A 21 -7.27 34.43 39.28
C PHE A 21 -6.94 33.35 38.25
N ALA A 22 -7.96 32.85 37.54
CA ALA A 22 -7.79 32.07 36.34
C ALA A 22 -7.21 32.99 35.25
N LEU A 23 -5.89 32.98 35.10
CA LEU A 23 -5.24 33.39 33.86
C LEU A 23 -5.63 32.36 32.80
N GLY A 24 -6.68 32.67 32.05
CA GLY A 24 -7.01 31.97 30.83
C GLY A 24 -5.86 32.18 29.84
N CYS A 25 -4.94 31.22 29.78
CA CYS A 25 -4.13 31.03 28.58
C CYS A 25 -5.11 30.64 27.47
N SER A 26 -5.50 31.62 26.66
CA SER A 26 -5.89 31.31 25.29
C SER A 26 -4.65 30.77 24.61
N ALA A 27 -4.48 29.44 24.63
CA ALA A 27 -3.66 28.77 23.64
C ALA A 27 -4.34 29.09 22.30
N GLY A 28 -3.90 30.16 21.65
CA GLY A 28 -4.11 30.27 20.21
C GLY A 28 -3.49 29.01 19.63
N ALA A 29 -4.25 28.26 18.83
CA ALA A 29 -3.67 27.22 18.02
C ALA A 29 -2.55 27.87 17.21
N GLU A 30 -1.30 27.62 17.58
CA GLU A 30 -0.18 27.94 16.71
C GLU A 30 -0.48 27.22 15.40
N LYS A 31 -0.60 27.99 14.33
CA LYS A 31 -0.74 27.43 13.00
C LYS A 31 0.55 26.65 12.77
N GLU A 32 0.49 25.33 12.87
CA GLU A 32 1.67 24.48 12.68
C GLU A 32 2.33 24.84 11.35
N SER A 33 3.65 25.02 11.40
CA SER A 33 4.44 25.40 10.24
C SER A 33 4.50 24.26 9.23
N ALA A 34 4.78 24.61 7.97
CA ALA A 34 5.15 23.65 6.95
C ALA A 34 6.18 22.65 7.49
N SER A 35 6.00 21.37 7.17
CA SER A 35 7.04 20.37 7.39
C SER A 35 8.28 20.73 6.59
N LYS A 36 9.45 20.44 7.14
CA LYS A 36 10.73 20.55 6.44
C LYS A 36 11.32 19.16 6.29
N VAL A 37 11.49 18.73 5.05
CA VAL A 37 11.93 17.38 4.69
C VAL A 37 13.27 17.47 3.98
N THR A 38 14.30 16.89 4.57
CA THR A 38 15.67 16.96 4.06
C THR A 38 16.25 15.57 3.90
N ILE A 39 17.14 15.43 2.91
CA ILE A 39 17.93 14.22 2.70
C ILE A 39 19.38 14.60 2.96
N GLU A 40 20.01 13.93 3.90
CA GLU A 40 21.44 14.08 4.15
C GLU A 40 22.19 12.84 3.67
N SER A 41 23.41 13.04 3.19
CA SER A 41 24.33 11.96 2.83
C SER A 41 25.51 11.91 3.79
N THR A 42 25.81 10.72 4.29
CA THR A 42 27.02 10.45 5.08
C THR A 42 27.79 9.32 4.40
N GLY A 43 28.87 9.68 3.69
CA GLY A 43 29.57 8.73 2.83
C GLY A 43 28.65 8.27 1.68
N ASN A 44 28.35 6.98 1.63
CA ASN A 44 27.45 6.39 0.64
C ASN A 44 26.00 6.19 1.15
N ALA A 45 25.75 6.50 2.42
CA ALA A 45 24.45 6.30 3.05
C ALA A 45 23.60 7.58 2.99
N PHE A 46 22.29 7.42 2.84
CA PHE A 46 21.30 8.50 2.82
C PHE A 46 20.32 8.34 3.98
N GLN A 47 19.98 9.46 4.61
CA GLN A 47 18.98 9.52 5.66
C GLN A 47 17.97 10.63 5.32
N LEU A 48 16.69 10.28 5.38
CA LEU A 48 15.59 11.23 5.30
C LEU A 48 15.30 11.77 6.70
N TYR A 49 15.00 13.06 6.80
CA TYR A 49 14.57 13.72 8.03
C TYR A 49 13.27 14.48 7.78
N VAL A 50 12.39 14.48 8.78
CA VAL A 50 11.20 15.33 8.83
C VAL A 50 11.32 16.19 10.08
N ASN A 51 11.39 17.51 9.91
CA ASN A 51 11.60 18.48 10.99
C ASN A 51 12.82 18.12 11.86
N GLU A 52 13.95 17.82 11.22
CA GLU A 52 15.23 17.45 11.86
C GLU A 52 15.25 16.08 12.56
N GLU A 53 14.14 15.34 12.56
CA GLU A 53 14.06 13.98 13.12
C GLU A 53 14.26 12.91 12.04
N PRO A 54 15.13 11.89 12.26
CA PRO A 54 15.30 10.79 11.32
C PRO A 54 13.98 10.09 11.00
N TYR A 55 13.72 9.90 9.72
CA TYR A 55 12.44 9.39 9.22
C TYR A 55 12.65 8.24 8.25
N PHE A 56 12.13 7.06 8.59
CA PHE A 56 12.04 5.93 7.67
C PHE A 56 10.60 5.76 7.23
N ILE A 57 10.37 5.64 5.91
CA ILE A 57 9.02 5.59 5.36
C ILE A 57 8.42 4.18 5.56
N LYS A 58 7.50 4.08 6.53
CA LYS A 58 6.63 2.92 6.79
C LYS A 58 5.29 3.18 6.13
N GLY A 59 5.32 3.22 4.80
CA GLY A 59 4.26 3.79 4.00
C GLY A 59 3.26 2.79 3.43
N ALA A 60 2.10 3.31 3.04
CA ALA A 60 1.06 2.62 2.28
C ALA A 60 0.66 3.41 1.02
N GLY A 61 0.42 2.72 -0.09
CA GLY A 61 -0.21 3.32 -1.26
C GLY A 61 -1.71 3.42 -1.06
N GLY A 62 -2.29 4.61 -1.26
CA GLY A 62 -3.70 4.91 -1.01
C GLY A 62 -3.93 5.96 0.07
N SER A 63 -5.19 6.30 0.33
CA SER A 63 -5.57 7.34 1.31
C SER A 63 -6.74 6.92 2.20
N GLU A 64 -7.04 5.63 2.26
CA GLU A 64 -8.15 5.07 3.04
C GLU A 64 -7.65 4.47 4.35
N LYS A 65 -8.55 4.36 5.36
CA LYS A 65 -8.29 3.67 6.64
C LYS A 65 -6.99 4.15 7.32
N LEU A 66 -6.80 5.48 7.40
CA LEU A 66 -5.57 6.09 7.94
C LEU A 66 -5.40 5.86 9.46
N ASP A 67 -6.50 5.78 10.19
CA ASP A 67 -6.55 5.38 11.59
C ASP A 67 -6.03 3.93 11.78
N VAL A 68 -6.44 3.02 10.88
CA VAL A 68 -5.95 1.64 10.86
C VAL A 68 -4.47 1.61 10.48
N LEU A 69 -4.04 2.42 9.50
CA LEU A 69 -2.63 2.52 9.13
C LEU A 69 -1.75 2.95 10.32
N SER A 70 -2.13 4.04 10.97
CA SER A 70 -1.42 4.62 12.11
C SER A 70 -1.36 3.64 13.28
N SER A 71 -2.48 3.01 13.62
CA SER A 71 -2.54 2.00 14.70
C SER A 71 -1.75 0.72 14.42
N ASN A 72 -1.47 0.40 13.15
CA ASN A 72 -0.58 -0.69 12.75
C ASN A 72 0.90 -0.26 12.64
N GLY A 73 1.24 0.98 12.97
CA GLY A 73 2.61 1.51 12.97
C GLY A 73 3.07 2.11 11.64
N GLY A 74 2.18 2.24 10.66
CA GLY A 74 2.44 2.98 9.43
C GLY A 74 2.48 4.49 9.70
N ASN A 75 3.36 5.20 9.01
CA ASN A 75 3.59 6.64 9.25
C ASN A 75 3.42 7.51 8.00
N SER A 76 3.22 6.90 6.83
CA SER A 76 3.19 7.62 5.56
C SER A 76 2.16 7.05 4.60
N ILE A 77 1.63 7.89 3.72
CA ILE A 77 0.88 7.45 2.54
C ILE A 77 1.42 8.04 1.25
N ARG A 78 1.13 7.37 0.13
CA ARG A 78 1.38 7.88 -1.22
C ARG A 78 0.08 7.97 -2.00
N THR A 79 -0.15 9.12 -2.64
CA THR A 79 -1.20 9.29 -3.64
C THR A 79 -0.61 9.31 -5.05
N TRP A 80 -1.44 9.05 -6.07
CA TRP A 80 -1.03 9.13 -7.48
C TRP A 80 -1.39 10.48 -8.13
N ASN A 81 -2.36 11.18 -7.55
CA ASN A 81 -2.85 12.46 -8.05
C ASN A 81 -3.23 13.37 -6.87
N THR A 82 -3.68 14.58 -7.20
CA THR A 82 -4.04 15.62 -6.24
C THR A 82 -5.55 15.75 -6.01
N ASN A 83 -6.35 14.78 -6.48
CA ASN A 83 -7.79 14.78 -6.23
C ASN A 83 -8.05 14.70 -4.72
N ASN A 84 -8.84 15.63 -4.21
CA ASN A 84 -9.14 15.77 -2.78
C ASN A 84 -7.89 15.91 -1.87
N LEU A 85 -6.74 16.38 -2.41
CA LEU A 85 -5.48 16.43 -1.66
C LEU A 85 -5.58 17.21 -0.36
N GLU A 86 -6.36 18.30 -0.32
CA GLU A 86 -6.60 19.06 0.91
C GLU A 86 -7.26 18.22 2.01
N VAL A 87 -8.24 17.39 1.66
CA VAL A 87 -8.92 16.50 2.60
C VAL A 87 -7.96 15.40 3.05
N ILE A 88 -7.22 14.82 2.12
CA ILE A 88 -6.25 13.75 2.39
C ILE A 88 -5.14 14.26 3.33
N LEU A 89 -4.55 15.41 3.04
CA LEU A 89 -3.52 16.03 3.87
C LEU A 89 -4.02 16.34 5.27
N ASN A 90 -5.22 16.93 5.40
CA ASN A 90 -5.82 17.20 6.70
C ASN A 90 -6.11 15.93 7.51
N GLU A 91 -6.59 14.87 6.85
CA GLU A 91 -6.90 13.62 7.53
C GLU A 91 -5.63 12.83 7.91
N ALA A 92 -4.63 12.81 7.03
CA ALA A 92 -3.32 12.25 7.34
C ALA A 92 -2.69 12.97 8.54
N HIS A 93 -2.77 14.30 8.55
CA HIS A 93 -2.25 15.10 9.66
C HIS A 93 -2.87 14.74 11.01
N LYS A 94 -4.20 14.59 11.08
CA LYS A 94 -4.89 14.17 12.31
C LYS A 94 -4.43 12.81 12.84
N ASN A 95 -3.94 11.94 11.94
CA ASN A 95 -3.49 10.59 12.27
C ASN A 95 -1.96 10.50 12.41
N GLY A 96 -1.23 11.63 12.37
CA GLY A 96 0.22 11.66 12.45
C GLY A 96 0.93 11.05 11.24
N ILE A 97 0.26 11.08 10.07
CA ILE A 97 0.73 10.49 8.82
C ILE A 97 1.24 11.58 7.88
N MET A 98 2.40 11.32 7.27
CA MET A 98 2.97 12.15 6.22
C MET A 98 2.50 11.70 4.82
N VAL A 99 2.41 12.61 3.86
CA VAL A 99 1.83 12.36 2.53
C VAL A 99 2.84 12.63 1.43
N THR A 100 3.20 11.60 0.68
CA THR A 100 3.83 11.75 -0.63
C THR A 100 2.74 12.08 -1.65
N ALA A 101 2.65 13.34 -2.06
CA ALA A 101 1.60 13.83 -2.95
C ALA A 101 1.96 13.56 -4.42
N GLY A 102 1.15 12.74 -5.07
CA GLY A 102 1.32 12.43 -6.50
C GLY A 102 0.85 13.55 -7.40
N LEU A 103 1.68 13.92 -8.38
CA LEU A 103 1.33 14.77 -9.52
C LEU A 103 1.12 13.86 -10.72
N TRP A 104 -0.12 13.79 -11.22
CA TRP A 104 -0.49 12.93 -12.34
C TRP A 104 -0.01 13.50 -13.68
N VAL A 105 1.29 13.36 -13.93
CA VAL A 105 1.93 13.65 -15.22
C VAL A 105 1.25 12.78 -16.29
N GLN A 106 0.96 13.33 -17.47
CA GLN A 106 0.14 12.67 -18.48
C GLN A 106 0.90 11.61 -19.30
N HIS A 107 0.25 10.50 -19.65
CA HIS A 107 0.92 9.40 -20.36
C HIS A 107 0.77 9.51 -21.89
N GLU A 108 1.83 9.18 -22.62
CA GLU A 108 1.75 9.04 -24.09
C GLU A 108 0.76 7.93 -24.49
N ARG A 109 0.68 6.84 -23.72
CA ARG A 109 -0.30 5.76 -23.93
C ARG A 109 -1.76 6.23 -23.83
N HIS A 110 -2.01 7.39 -23.22
CA HIS A 110 -3.32 8.03 -23.12
C HIS A 110 -3.53 9.16 -24.15
N GLY A 111 -2.58 9.33 -25.08
CA GLY A 111 -2.65 10.31 -26.16
C GLY A 111 -1.92 11.62 -25.91
N PHE A 112 -1.19 11.78 -24.79
CA PHE A 112 -0.43 12.99 -24.52
C PHE A 112 0.83 13.07 -25.38
N ASN A 113 1.08 14.22 -26.02
CA ASN A 113 2.22 14.41 -26.90
C ASN A 113 3.28 15.32 -26.25
N TYR A 114 4.38 14.74 -25.77
CA TYR A 114 5.50 15.49 -25.18
C TYR A 114 6.34 16.31 -26.18
N SER A 115 5.95 16.35 -27.45
CA SER A 115 6.49 17.30 -28.44
C SER A 115 5.60 18.53 -28.62
N ASP A 116 4.40 18.54 -28.03
CA ASP A 116 3.52 19.71 -27.97
C ASP A 116 3.92 20.59 -26.77
N GLN A 117 4.58 21.70 -27.07
CA GLN A 117 5.11 22.60 -26.04
C GLN A 117 4.00 23.32 -25.26
N GLU A 118 2.85 23.60 -25.88
CA GLU A 118 1.74 24.28 -25.22
C GLU A 118 1.06 23.35 -24.22
N ALA A 119 0.85 22.08 -24.61
CA ALA A 119 0.30 21.06 -23.72
C ALA A 119 1.23 20.79 -22.52
N VAL A 120 2.55 20.69 -22.75
CA VAL A 120 3.55 20.50 -21.67
C VAL A 120 3.58 21.71 -20.73
N GLN A 121 3.54 22.92 -21.28
CA GLN A 121 3.53 24.16 -20.49
C GLN A 121 2.25 24.28 -19.64
N THR A 122 1.09 23.95 -20.20
CA THR A 122 -0.18 23.96 -19.46
C THR A 122 -0.13 23.00 -18.27
N GLN A 123 0.38 21.78 -18.48
CA GLN A 123 0.55 20.81 -17.39
C GLN A 123 1.48 21.34 -16.28
N LEU A 124 2.57 22.02 -16.64
CA LEU A 124 3.49 22.64 -15.67
C LEU A 124 2.81 23.75 -14.86
N GLU A 125 2.02 24.60 -15.51
CA GLU A 125 1.27 25.68 -14.86
C GLU A 125 0.19 25.16 -13.91
N ASP A 126 -0.50 24.08 -14.28
CA ASP A 126 -1.47 23.41 -13.40
C ASP A 126 -0.78 22.86 -12.13
N PHE A 127 0.39 22.23 -12.28
CA PHE A 127 1.14 21.75 -11.12
C PHE A 127 1.74 22.88 -10.27
N THR A 128 2.14 23.99 -10.88
CA THR A 128 2.59 25.18 -10.14
C THR A 128 1.52 25.66 -9.16
N GLN A 129 0.26 25.74 -9.60
CA GLN A 129 -0.86 26.16 -8.75
C GLN A 129 -1.13 25.18 -7.60
N VAL A 130 -1.02 23.87 -7.87
CA VAL A 130 -1.17 22.82 -6.86
C VAL A 130 -0.09 22.94 -5.78
N VAL A 131 1.17 23.08 -6.18
CA VAL A 131 2.29 23.13 -5.25
C VAL A 131 2.26 24.41 -4.43
N GLU A 132 2.00 25.58 -5.04
CA GLU A 132 1.78 26.84 -4.30
C GLU A 132 0.67 26.72 -3.25
N LYS A 133 -0.41 25.99 -3.55
CA LYS A 133 -1.52 25.80 -2.63
C LYS A 133 -1.15 24.94 -1.42
N PHE A 134 -0.32 23.92 -1.59
CA PHE A 134 -0.16 22.85 -0.58
C PHE A 134 1.24 22.69 0.01
N LYS A 135 2.26 23.39 -0.52
CA LYS A 135 3.65 23.33 -0.03
C LYS A 135 3.82 23.59 1.47
N ASP A 136 2.92 24.38 2.06
CA ASP A 136 3.00 24.75 3.47
C ASP A 136 2.21 23.80 4.40
N HIS A 137 1.66 22.70 3.89
CA HIS A 137 0.87 21.79 4.70
C HIS A 137 1.76 20.92 5.62
N PRO A 138 1.51 20.84 6.94
CA PRO A 138 2.39 20.15 7.90
C PRO A 138 2.53 18.64 7.69
N ALA A 139 1.54 18.01 7.04
CA ALA A 139 1.59 16.59 6.68
C ALA A 139 2.21 16.29 5.30
N LEU A 140 2.70 17.28 4.54
CA LEU A 140 3.31 17.01 3.24
C LEU A 140 4.71 16.39 3.43
N LEU A 141 4.98 15.26 2.79
CA LEU A 141 6.28 14.60 2.86
C LEU A 141 7.18 15.01 1.69
N MET A 142 6.66 14.86 0.47
CA MET A 142 7.39 15.07 -0.78
C MET A 142 6.43 15.06 -1.97
N TRP A 143 6.92 15.51 -3.12
CA TRP A 143 6.17 15.50 -4.37
C TRP A 143 6.59 14.33 -5.27
N ALA A 144 5.65 13.46 -5.63
CA ALA A 144 5.87 12.38 -6.58
C ALA A 144 5.42 12.82 -7.98
N ILE A 145 6.38 13.16 -8.83
CA ILE A 145 6.20 13.66 -10.20
C ILE A 145 6.02 12.46 -11.15
N GLY A 146 4.76 12.17 -11.47
CA GLY A 146 4.39 11.09 -12.39
C GLY A 146 4.48 9.69 -11.80
N ASN A 147 3.88 8.74 -12.53
CA ASN A 147 3.90 7.32 -12.21
C ASN A 147 3.95 6.51 -13.49
N GLU A 148 5.06 5.79 -13.68
CA GLU A 148 5.24 4.81 -14.76
C GLU A 148 4.98 5.40 -16.16
N MET A 149 5.41 6.65 -16.34
CA MET A 149 5.16 7.42 -17.56
C MET A 149 5.80 6.80 -18.80
N GLU A 150 6.79 5.94 -18.58
CA GLU A 150 7.52 5.22 -19.60
C GLU A 150 6.82 3.96 -20.12
N LEU A 151 5.74 3.51 -19.48
CA LEU A 151 4.99 2.35 -19.94
C LEU A 151 4.38 2.62 -21.33
N ASN A 152 4.85 1.84 -22.30
CA ASN A 152 4.49 1.96 -23.72
C ASN A 152 4.76 3.35 -24.31
N ALA A 153 5.73 4.09 -23.76
CA ALA A 153 6.13 5.39 -24.28
C ALA A 153 7.27 5.26 -25.31
N SER A 154 7.19 6.06 -26.36
CA SER A 154 8.24 6.23 -27.37
C SER A 154 8.90 7.61 -27.28
N ASN A 155 8.17 8.61 -26.78
CA ASN A 155 8.62 9.99 -26.65
C ASN A 155 9.32 10.22 -25.30
N MET A 156 10.65 10.16 -25.32
CA MET A 156 11.48 10.37 -24.12
C MET A 156 11.57 11.84 -23.65
N ASN A 157 10.86 12.78 -24.29
CA ASN A 157 10.73 14.16 -23.78
C ASN A 157 9.91 14.23 -22.49
N VAL A 158 9.17 13.17 -22.14
CA VAL A 158 8.52 13.05 -20.82
C VAL A 158 9.49 13.31 -19.67
N TRP A 159 10.73 12.85 -19.78
CA TRP A 159 11.73 13.07 -18.73
C TRP A 159 12.20 14.52 -18.62
N ASN A 160 12.18 15.27 -19.73
CA ASN A 160 12.45 16.70 -19.67
C ASN A 160 11.30 17.42 -18.93
N ALA A 161 10.05 17.07 -19.23
CA ALA A 161 8.89 17.62 -18.55
C ALA A 161 8.88 17.29 -17.04
N VAL A 162 9.23 16.05 -16.68
CA VAL A 162 9.45 15.65 -15.27
C VAL A 162 10.50 16.53 -14.60
N ASN A 163 11.60 16.83 -15.30
CA ASN A 163 12.64 17.70 -14.76
C ASN A 163 12.20 19.15 -14.60
N ASP A 164 11.44 19.69 -15.56
CA ASP A 164 10.96 21.07 -15.50
C ASP A 164 9.97 21.25 -14.33
N ILE A 165 9.14 20.24 -14.06
CA ILE A 165 8.30 20.20 -12.86
C ILE A 165 9.17 20.13 -11.58
N ALA A 166 10.21 19.31 -11.55
CA ALA A 166 11.11 19.20 -10.40
C ALA A 166 11.83 20.53 -10.08
N LYS A 167 12.31 21.22 -11.12
CA LYS A 167 12.91 22.57 -10.98
C LYS A 167 11.92 23.58 -10.43
N MET A 168 10.71 23.60 -11.00
CA MET A 168 9.65 24.50 -10.55
C MET A 168 9.33 24.28 -9.07
N ILE A 169 9.17 23.02 -8.64
CA ILE A 169 8.90 22.68 -7.24
C ILE A 169 10.02 23.18 -6.34
N LYS A 170 11.29 22.95 -6.71
CA LYS A 170 12.44 23.40 -5.92
C LYS A 170 12.53 24.92 -5.77
N GLU A 171 12.03 25.67 -6.74
CA GLU A 171 11.98 27.13 -6.68
C GLU A 171 10.91 27.62 -5.70
N ILE A 172 9.73 27.02 -5.71
CA ILE A 172 8.57 27.51 -4.95
C ILE A 172 8.38 26.83 -3.58
N ASP A 173 8.88 25.60 -3.42
CA ASP A 173 8.80 24.75 -2.23
C ASP A 173 10.19 24.18 -1.90
N PRO A 174 11.02 24.96 -1.18
CA PRO A 174 12.35 24.52 -0.76
C PRO A 174 12.32 23.51 0.40
N ASN A 175 11.13 23.19 0.93
CA ASN A 175 10.97 22.36 2.12
C ASN A 175 10.77 20.88 1.80
N HIS A 176 10.35 20.53 0.58
CA HIS A 176 9.99 19.15 0.23
C HIS A 176 10.79 18.63 -0.97
N PRO A 177 11.36 17.42 -0.91
CA PRO A 177 12.08 16.83 -2.03
C PRO A 177 11.11 16.38 -3.14
N THR A 178 11.70 16.09 -4.29
CA THR A 178 11.00 15.57 -5.47
C THR A 178 11.38 14.12 -5.74
N MET A 179 10.40 13.32 -6.16
CA MET A 179 10.57 11.93 -6.57
C MET A 179 9.90 11.73 -7.92
N THR A 180 10.43 10.85 -8.77
CA THR A 180 9.67 10.31 -9.93
C THR A 180 9.61 8.80 -9.85
N VAL A 181 8.51 8.21 -10.32
CA VAL A 181 8.20 6.79 -10.10
C VAL A 181 8.21 6.01 -11.41
N VAL A 182 8.95 4.90 -11.44
CA VAL A 182 9.05 4.00 -12.61
C VAL A 182 8.62 2.57 -12.29
N ALA A 183 8.14 1.86 -13.31
CA ALA A 183 7.81 0.44 -13.25
C ALA A 183 9.08 -0.39 -13.42
N GLU A 184 9.68 -0.94 -12.36
CA GLU A 184 10.98 -1.60 -12.44
C GLU A 184 12.13 -0.72 -13.00
N ILE A 185 13.37 -1.20 -12.93
CA ILE A 185 14.56 -0.45 -13.39
C ILE A 185 15.40 -1.21 -14.43
N ASN A 186 15.87 -0.51 -15.45
CA ASN A 186 16.83 -1.05 -16.41
C ASN A 186 17.79 0.06 -16.88
N SER A 187 18.83 -0.31 -17.61
CA SER A 187 19.86 0.63 -18.08
C SER A 187 19.29 1.81 -18.85
N ASN A 188 18.32 1.58 -19.72
CA ASN A 188 17.73 2.65 -20.53
C ASN A 188 16.95 3.64 -19.65
N LYS A 189 16.12 3.14 -18.73
CA LYS A 189 15.34 3.99 -17.80
C LYS A 189 16.26 4.85 -16.93
N ILE A 190 17.25 4.23 -16.28
CA ILE A 190 18.17 4.93 -15.38
C ILE A 190 19.04 5.94 -16.15
N THR A 191 19.53 5.58 -17.35
CA THR A 191 20.31 6.50 -18.19
C THR A 191 19.49 7.73 -18.60
N HIS A 192 18.24 7.54 -19.01
CA HIS A 192 17.36 8.66 -19.34
C HIS A 192 17.07 9.54 -18.13
N LEU A 193 16.75 8.96 -16.97
CA LEU A 193 16.50 9.71 -15.75
C LEU A 193 17.73 10.54 -15.33
N ILE A 194 18.92 9.95 -15.32
CA ILE A 194 20.16 10.66 -14.97
C ILE A 194 20.43 11.82 -15.94
N SER A 195 20.23 11.60 -17.25
CA SER A 195 20.58 12.59 -18.27
C SER A 195 19.52 13.67 -18.49
N LYS A 196 18.23 13.36 -18.29
CA LYS A 196 17.10 14.24 -18.63
C LYS A 196 16.36 14.77 -17.40
N ALA A 197 16.45 14.09 -16.27
CA ALA A 197 15.82 14.47 -15.01
C ALA A 197 16.83 14.64 -13.85
N PRO A 198 17.91 15.43 -14.01
CA PRO A 198 18.91 15.64 -12.96
C PRO A 198 18.36 16.32 -11.70
N ASP A 199 17.24 17.04 -11.76
CA ASP A 199 16.67 17.73 -10.60
C ASP A 199 15.81 16.84 -9.69
N ILE A 200 15.57 15.58 -10.03
CA ILE A 200 14.84 14.64 -9.16
C ILE A 200 15.68 14.23 -7.95
N ASP A 201 15.19 14.35 -6.72
CA ASP A 201 15.99 14.00 -5.53
C ASP A 201 16.00 12.49 -5.26
N ILE A 202 14.86 11.82 -5.48
CA ILE A 202 14.65 10.40 -5.13
C ILE A 202 14.12 9.62 -6.33
N LEU A 203 14.61 8.39 -6.52
CA LEU A 203 14.00 7.43 -7.45
C LEU A 203 12.91 6.62 -6.74
N GLY A 204 11.68 6.71 -7.22
CA GLY A 204 10.60 5.80 -6.84
C GLY A 204 10.57 4.58 -7.76
N ILE A 205 10.47 3.39 -7.18
CA ILE A 205 10.45 2.13 -7.92
C ILE A 205 9.24 1.31 -7.52
N ASN A 206 8.35 1.05 -8.47
CA ASN A 206 7.32 0.04 -8.32
C ASN A 206 7.93 -1.32 -8.65
N SER A 207 7.93 -2.23 -7.67
CA SER A 207 8.54 -3.57 -7.80
C SER A 207 7.83 -4.60 -6.93
N TYR A 208 7.46 -5.72 -7.56
CA TYR A 208 6.66 -6.78 -6.95
C TYR A 208 7.51 -8.04 -6.74
N GLY A 209 7.38 -9.06 -7.60
CA GLY A 209 8.13 -10.31 -7.52
C GLY A 209 9.65 -10.13 -7.59
N SER A 210 10.11 -9.17 -8.39
CA SER A 210 11.54 -8.93 -8.62
C SER A 210 12.25 -8.04 -7.58
N ILE A 211 11.52 -7.58 -6.55
CA ILE A 211 11.98 -6.60 -5.56
C ILE A 211 13.32 -6.96 -4.91
N GLY A 212 13.58 -8.25 -4.65
CA GLY A 212 14.82 -8.72 -4.03
C GLY A 212 16.10 -8.36 -4.79
N SER A 213 16.00 -8.03 -6.09
CA SER A 213 17.13 -7.64 -6.92
C SER A 213 17.37 -6.12 -6.98
N ILE A 214 16.45 -5.31 -6.45
CA ILE A 214 16.47 -3.85 -6.61
C ILE A 214 17.71 -3.20 -5.98
N PRO A 215 18.10 -3.50 -4.72
CA PRO A 215 19.30 -2.91 -4.11
C PRO A 215 20.56 -3.03 -4.98
N GLU A 216 20.79 -4.21 -5.55
CA GLU A 216 21.94 -4.48 -6.42
C GLU A 216 21.81 -3.76 -7.77
N ARG A 217 20.61 -3.80 -8.38
CA ARG A 217 20.33 -3.16 -9.66
C ARG A 217 20.49 -1.65 -9.59
N VAL A 218 20.02 -0.99 -8.54
CA VAL A 218 20.19 0.47 -8.34
C VAL A 218 21.68 0.85 -8.40
N ARG A 219 22.51 0.13 -7.63
CA ARG A 219 23.97 0.34 -7.61
C ARG A 219 24.60 0.06 -8.97
N ARG A 220 24.29 -1.09 -9.58
CA ARG A 220 24.87 -1.52 -10.86
C ARG A 220 24.50 -0.61 -12.03
N LEU A 221 23.29 -0.04 -12.02
CA LEU A 221 22.81 0.85 -13.06
C LEU A 221 23.29 2.30 -12.89
N GLY A 222 24.05 2.60 -11.83
CA GLY A 222 24.68 3.90 -11.62
C GLY A 222 23.76 4.98 -11.06
N TRP A 223 22.65 4.61 -10.41
CA TRP A 223 21.85 5.59 -9.67
C TRP A 223 22.53 5.88 -8.33
N GLU A 224 23.07 7.08 -8.17
CA GLU A 224 23.89 7.47 -7.01
C GLU A 224 23.10 8.16 -5.89
N ARG A 225 21.81 8.43 -6.12
CA ARG A 225 20.88 9.06 -5.17
C ARG A 225 20.10 8.01 -4.38
N PRO A 226 19.34 8.38 -3.33
CA PRO A 226 18.46 7.44 -2.64
C PRO A 226 17.32 6.97 -3.55
N TYR A 227 16.67 5.89 -3.12
CA TYR A 227 15.44 5.39 -3.72
C TYR A 227 14.40 5.01 -2.66
N ILE A 228 13.15 4.92 -3.10
CA ILE A 228 12.02 4.42 -2.31
C ILE A 228 11.34 3.32 -3.14
N ILE A 229 10.95 2.22 -2.49
CA ILE A 229 10.06 1.25 -3.13
C ILE A 229 8.63 1.76 -3.04
N THR A 230 8.11 2.35 -4.12
CA THR A 230 6.88 3.14 -4.12
C THR A 230 5.60 2.34 -4.31
N GLU A 231 5.73 1.10 -4.77
CA GLU A 231 4.69 0.07 -4.73
C GLU A 231 5.38 -1.28 -4.62
N TRP A 232 4.94 -2.09 -3.67
CA TRP A 232 5.33 -3.48 -3.52
C TRP A 232 4.23 -4.25 -2.79
N GLY A 233 4.17 -5.55 -3.01
CA GLY A 233 3.15 -6.39 -2.39
C GLY A 233 3.42 -7.86 -2.67
N PRO A 234 2.44 -8.65 -3.16
CA PRO A 234 2.65 -10.04 -3.59
C PRO A 234 3.38 -10.10 -4.94
N ASN A 235 3.54 -11.28 -5.52
CA ASN A 235 3.97 -11.38 -6.92
C ASN A 235 2.92 -10.74 -7.85
N GLY A 236 3.39 -10.02 -8.87
CA GLY A 236 2.52 -9.53 -9.94
C GLY A 236 1.89 -10.70 -10.70
N HIS A 237 0.70 -10.49 -11.26
CA HIS A 237 0.00 -11.54 -12.02
C HIS A 237 0.75 -12.02 -13.28
N TRP A 238 1.73 -11.24 -13.76
CA TRP A 238 2.65 -11.60 -14.83
C TRP A 238 3.88 -12.40 -14.36
N GLU A 239 4.08 -12.57 -13.05
CA GLU A 239 5.25 -13.22 -12.44
C GLU A 239 4.92 -14.60 -11.83
N VAL A 240 3.65 -15.00 -11.86
CA VAL A 240 3.18 -16.28 -11.30
C VAL A 240 2.93 -17.32 -12.40
N PRO A 241 2.95 -18.63 -12.06
CA PRO A 241 2.51 -19.66 -12.99
C PRO A 241 1.05 -19.44 -13.43
N SER A 242 0.72 -19.87 -14.64
CA SER A 242 -0.64 -19.83 -15.18
C SER A 242 -1.16 -21.24 -15.49
N THR A 243 -2.48 -21.39 -15.48
CA THR A 243 -3.14 -22.60 -15.98
C THR A 243 -2.94 -22.78 -17.49
N ALA A 244 -3.33 -23.95 -18.01
CA ALA A 244 -3.30 -24.27 -19.43
C ALA A 244 -4.19 -23.35 -20.30
N TRP A 245 -5.13 -22.63 -19.68
CA TRP A 245 -5.96 -21.61 -20.35
C TRP A 245 -5.54 -20.17 -20.02
N GLY A 246 -4.35 -19.98 -19.46
CA GLY A 246 -3.74 -18.66 -19.24
C GLY A 246 -4.21 -17.90 -18.00
N ALA A 247 -5.00 -18.51 -17.11
CA ALA A 247 -5.41 -17.89 -15.86
C ALA A 247 -4.23 -17.89 -14.87
N PRO A 248 -3.79 -16.73 -14.35
CA PRO A 248 -2.66 -16.68 -13.42
C PRO A 248 -3.06 -17.27 -12.06
N ILE A 249 -2.17 -18.03 -11.44
CA ILE A 249 -2.41 -18.73 -10.18
C ILE A 249 -2.06 -17.78 -9.05
N GLU A 250 -3.08 -17.37 -8.31
CA GLU A 250 -2.94 -16.43 -7.22
C GLU A 250 -2.49 -17.14 -5.94
N GLN A 251 -1.65 -16.47 -5.17
CA GLN A 251 -1.22 -16.92 -3.86
C GLN A 251 -2.35 -16.76 -2.83
N THR A 252 -2.39 -17.63 -1.82
CA THR A 252 -3.25 -17.45 -0.66
C THR A 252 -2.83 -16.22 0.15
N SER A 253 -3.75 -15.64 0.92
CA SER A 253 -3.44 -14.57 1.88
C SER A 253 -2.31 -14.94 2.86
N THR A 254 -2.20 -16.22 3.23
CA THR A 254 -1.11 -16.74 4.08
C THR A 254 0.24 -16.68 3.36
N GLU A 255 0.33 -17.19 2.13
CA GLU A 255 1.55 -17.11 1.31
C GLU A 255 1.94 -15.65 0.99
N LYS A 256 0.94 -14.77 0.79
CA LYS A 256 1.18 -13.34 0.60
C LYS A 256 1.77 -12.72 1.87
N ALA A 257 1.25 -13.02 3.06
CA ALA A 257 1.78 -12.49 4.31
C ALA A 257 3.26 -12.84 4.51
N ASP A 258 3.67 -14.07 4.18
CA ASP A 258 5.08 -14.51 4.24
C ASP A 258 5.96 -13.70 3.26
N LEU A 259 5.46 -13.42 2.05
CA LEU A 259 6.16 -12.54 1.10
C LEU A 259 6.30 -11.12 1.65
N TYR A 260 5.25 -10.57 2.26
CA TYR A 260 5.27 -9.22 2.81
C TYR A 260 6.29 -9.09 3.93
N GLN A 261 6.31 -10.06 4.85
CA GLN A 261 7.28 -10.13 5.93
C GLN A 261 8.72 -10.20 5.39
N SER A 262 8.98 -11.18 4.51
CA SER A 262 10.32 -11.43 4.00
C SER A 262 10.86 -10.30 3.11
N ARG A 263 10.02 -9.69 2.26
CA ARG A 263 10.44 -8.57 1.39
C ARG A 263 10.80 -7.33 2.18
N TYR A 264 9.98 -6.98 3.17
CA TYR A 264 10.26 -5.82 4.00
C TYR A 264 11.58 -6.00 4.76
N GLN A 265 11.77 -7.15 5.40
CA GLN A 265 12.94 -7.40 6.24
C GLN A 265 14.22 -7.58 5.42
N ASN A 266 14.18 -8.40 4.37
CA ASN A 266 15.39 -8.82 3.65
C ASN A 266 15.76 -7.89 2.49
N VAL A 267 14.92 -6.91 2.15
CA VAL A 267 15.18 -6.02 1.02
C VAL A 267 15.04 -4.56 1.42
N ILE A 268 13.90 -4.17 1.99
CA ILE A 268 13.59 -2.76 2.26
C ILE A 268 14.38 -2.26 3.47
N LEU A 269 14.32 -2.98 4.60
CA LEU A 269 15.12 -2.69 5.79
C LEU A 269 16.59 -3.05 5.61
N ALA A 270 16.91 -3.99 4.74
CA ALA A 270 18.27 -4.51 4.57
C ALA A 270 19.19 -3.55 3.79
N ASP A 271 18.65 -2.60 3.01
CA ASP A 271 19.43 -1.57 2.34
C ASP A 271 19.35 -0.24 3.10
N ASP A 272 20.06 -0.20 4.23
CA ASP A 272 20.19 0.98 5.10
C ASP A 272 21.09 2.08 4.51
N GLU A 273 21.73 1.84 3.37
CA GLU A 273 22.52 2.84 2.66
C GLU A 273 21.67 3.71 1.75
N ARG A 274 20.74 3.14 0.95
CA ARG A 274 20.07 3.89 -0.13
C ARG A 274 18.55 3.83 -0.11
N CYS A 275 17.94 2.88 0.60
CA CYS A 275 16.49 2.77 0.66
C CYS A 275 15.93 3.64 1.78
N LEU A 276 15.13 4.66 1.44
CA LEU A 276 14.51 5.55 2.44
C LEU A 276 13.19 5.00 3.01
N GLY A 277 12.80 3.80 2.59
CA GLY A 277 11.58 3.12 3.00
C GLY A 277 10.72 2.72 1.81
N SER A 278 9.42 2.58 2.06
CA SER A 278 8.53 1.99 1.07
C SER A 278 7.06 2.32 1.26
N PHE A 279 6.26 2.08 0.21
CA PHE A 279 4.80 2.14 0.24
C PHE A 279 4.22 0.79 -0.18
N VAL A 280 3.64 0.07 0.78
CA VAL A 280 2.98 -1.22 0.52
C VAL A 280 1.71 -1.02 -0.30
N PHE A 281 1.44 -1.90 -1.25
CA PHE A 281 0.34 -1.75 -2.21
C PHE A 281 -0.55 -3.01 -2.28
N LEU A 282 -1.88 -2.90 -2.20
CA LEU A 282 -2.70 -1.68 -2.00
C LEU A 282 -3.29 -1.65 -0.59
N TRP A 283 -3.09 -0.56 0.15
CA TRP A 283 -3.73 -0.37 1.47
C TRP A 283 -5.20 -0.02 1.31
N GLY A 284 -5.98 -1.08 1.13
CA GLY A 284 -7.40 -1.04 0.84
C GLY A 284 -7.79 -2.24 0.00
N GLN A 285 -8.76 -2.05 -0.87
CA GLN A 285 -9.20 -3.06 -1.81
C GLN A 285 -9.43 -2.43 -3.19
N LYS A 286 -9.05 -3.16 -4.24
CA LYS A 286 -9.31 -2.82 -5.63
C LYS A 286 -9.41 -4.10 -6.45
N GLN A 287 -10.34 -4.15 -7.40
CA GLN A 287 -10.32 -5.15 -8.44
C GLN A 287 -9.09 -4.95 -9.34
N GLU A 288 -8.19 -5.92 -9.32
CA GLU A 288 -7.02 -5.94 -10.21
C GLU A 288 -6.57 -7.37 -10.47
N ARG A 289 -6.85 -7.87 -11.67
CA ARG A 289 -6.90 -9.28 -12.05
C ARG A 289 -7.96 -10.09 -11.31
N THR A 290 -7.98 -10.03 -9.99
CA THR A 290 -9.01 -10.60 -9.10
C THR A 290 -9.38 -9.58 -8.02
N SER A 291 -10.43 -9.86 -7.25
CA SER A 291 -10.86 -9.04 -6.11
C SER A 291 -9.88 -9.08 -4.93
N THR A 292 -8.93 -10.02 -4.95
CA THR A 292 -8.06 -10.33 -3.81
C THR A 292 -6.57 -10.23 -4.12
N TRP A 293 -6.19 -9.89 -5.36
CA TRP A 293 -4.79 -9.96 -5.80
C TRP A 293 -3.87 -9.08 -4.95
N TYR A 294 -4.06 -7.76 -4.99
CA TYR A 294 -3.18 -6.78 -4.33
C TYR A 294 -3.78 -6.14 -3.07
N GLY A 295 -5.10 -6.20 -2.88
CA GLY A 295 -5.75 -5.59 -1.72
C GLY A 295 -5.33 -6.25 -0.41
N LEU A 296 -4.93 -5.44 0.57
CA LEU A 296 -4.65 -5.91 1.93
C LEU A 296 -5.93 -6.15 2.75
N PHE A 297 -7.06 -5.61 2.28
CA PHE A 297 -8.38 -5.70 2.88
C PHE A 297 -9.38 -6.37 1.93
N LEU A 298 -10.45 -6.91 2.49
CA LEU A 298 -11.65 -7.26 1.70
C LEU A 298 -12.52 -6.02 1.45
N ASP A 299 -13.39 -6.09 0.45
CA ASP A 299 -14.39 -5.04 0.14
C ASP A 299 -15.28 -4.75 1.37
N SER A 300 -15.56 -5.77 2.18
CA SER A 300 -16.32 -5.69 3.43
C SER A 300 -15.53 -5.06 4.60
N GLY A 301 -14.22 -4.88 4.44
CA GLY A 301 -13.37 -4.11 5.34
C GLY A 301 -12.49 -4.93 6.28
N GLU A 302 -12.61 -6.25 6.31
CA GLU A 302 -11.75 -7.14 7.09
C GLU A 302 -10.30 -7.05 6.63
N GLN A 303 -9.39 -7.11 7.59
CA GLN A 303 -7.95 -7.12 7.36
C GLN A 303 -7.47 -8.54 7.07
N THR A 304 -6.60 -8.71 6.07
CA THR A 304 -5.98 -10.01 5.80
C THR A 304 -4.67 -10.18 6.56
N ALA A 305 -4.11 -11.41 6.52
CA ALA A 305 -2.80 -11.72 7.11
C ALA A 305 -1.65 -10.81 6.61
N THR A 306 -1.80 -10.16 5.45
CA THR A 306 -0.83 -9.17 4.97
C THR A 306 -0.79 -7.92 5.84
N VAL A 307 -1.91 -7.48 6.41
CA VAL A 307 -1.94 -6.36 7.38
C VAL A 307 -1.23 -6.76 8.67
N ASP A 308 -1.42 -8.00 9.14
CA ASP A 308 -0.71 -8.51 10.32
C ASP A 308 0.80 -8.54 10.12
N ALA A 309 1.24 -8.96 8.93
CA ALA A 309 2.65 -8.95 8.55
C ALA A 309 3.21 -7.52 8.56
N MET A 310 2.45 -6.54 8.09
CA MET A 310 2.86 -5.14 8.13
C MET A 310 2.89 -4.57 9.56
N ASN A 311 1.91 -4.93 10.41
CA ASN A 311 1.95 -4.58 11.83
C ASN A 311 3.26 -5.07 12.47
N TYR A 312 3.59 -6.34 12.27
CA TYR A 312 4.84 -6.90 12.78
C TYR A 312 6.07 -6.20 12.22
N ASN A 313 6.11 -5.97 10.91
CA ASN A 313 7.23 -5.29 10.25
C ASN A 313 7.44 -3.85 10.73
N TRP A 314 6.36 -3.13 11.04
CA TRP A 314 6.42 -1.72 11.43
C TRP A 314 6.59 -1.51 12.93
N THR A 315 6.03 -2.39 13.77
CA THR A 315 6.04 -2.25 15.24
C THR A 315 7.01 -3.20 15.94
N GLY A 316 7.40 -4.30 15.29
CA GLY A 316 8.16 -5.39 15.91
C GLY A 316 7.31 -6.40 16.70
N SER A 317 5.98 -6.24 16.70
CA SER A 317 5.04 -7.12 17.42
C SER A 317 3.86 -7.54 16.55
N TRP A 318 3.35 -8.74 16.75
CA TRP A 318 2.12 -9.19 16.09
C TRP A 318 0.89 -8.50 16.70
N PRO A 319 -0.19 -8.28 15.94
CA PRO A 319 -1.46 -7.87 16.53
C PRO A 319 -2.00 -8.97 17.45
N SER A 320 -2.83 -8.58 18.42
CA SER A 320 -3.40 -9.51 19.40
C SER A 320 -4.42 -10.49 18.80
N ASN A 321 -5.09 -10.09 17.72
CA ASN A 321 -5.96 -10.93 16.91
C ASN A 321 -5.32 -11.06 15.52
N ARG A 322 -5.12 -12.29 15.04
CA ARG A 322 -4.46 -12.56 13.75
C ARG A 322 -5.45 -13.15 12.77
N ALA A 323 -5.27 -12.80 11.50
CA ALA A 323 -6.09 -13.38 10.45
C ALA A 323 -5.92 -14.90 10.38
N PRO A 324 -7.00 -15.64 10.08
CA PRO A 324 -6.92 -17.07 9.85
C PRO A 324 -5.90 -17.41 8.76
N LYS A 325 -5.39 -18.63 8.80
CA LYS A 325 -4.49 -19.18 7.79
C LYS A 325 -5.22 -20.16 6.90
N ILE A 326 -4.85 -20.18 5.63
CA ILE A 326 -5.24 -21.22 4.69
C ILE A 326 -3.99 -22.04 4.37
N THR A 327 -4.01 -23.32 4.73
CA THR A 327 -2.87 -24.23 4.51
C THR A 327 -3.04 -25.04 3.24
N ASN A 328 -4.27 -25.19 2.75
CA ASN A 328 -4.56 -25.95 1.53
C ASN A 328 -5.91 -25.54 0.92
N LEU A 329 -6.00 -25.61 -0.41
CA LEU A 329 -7.23 -25.46 -1.17
C LEU A 329 -7.21 -26.43 -2.35
N THR A 330 -8.28 -27.20 -2.51
CA THR A 330 -8.43 -28.15 -3.63
C THR A 330 -9.84 -28.13 -4.22
N VAL A 331 -9.93 -28.48 -5.51
CA VAL A 331 -11.19 -28.83 -6.19
C VAL A 331 -11.01 -30.19 -6.85
N ASN A 332 -11.90 -31.14 -6.55
CA ASN A 332 -11.78 -32.55 -6.92
C ASN A 332 -10.39 -33.11 -6.58
N GLU A 333 -9.92 -32.83 -5.36
CA GLU A 333 -8.61 -33.22 -4.82
C GLU A 333 -7.40 -32.70 -5.62
N ARG A 334 -7.60 -31.65 -6.42
CA ARG A 334 -6.56 -31.03 -7.26
C ARG A 334 -6.29 -29.59 -6.84
N LYS A 335 -5.02 -29.21 -6.87
CA LYS A 335 -4.53 -27.83 -6.71
C LYS A 335 -4.60 -27.06 -8.03
N ALA A 336 -4.51 -25.73 -7.95
CA ALA A 336 -4.59 -24.83 -9.11
C ALA A 336 -3.61 -25.20 -10.25
N HIS A 337 -2.36 -25.51 -9.91
CA HIS A 337 -1.32 -25.88 -10.89
C HIS A 337 -1.58 -27.21 -11.60
N GLN A 338 -2.54 -28.01 -11.14
CA GLN A 338 -2.93 -29.28 -11.75
C GLN A 338 -4.05 -29.12 -12.79
N ASN A 339 -4.38 -27.88 -13.17
CA ASN A 339 -5.36 -27.54 -14.21
C ASN A 339 -6.72 -28.20 -13.96
N VAL A 340 -7.47 -27.69 -12.98
CA VAL A 340 -8.80 -28.23 -12.64
C VAL A 340 -9.75 -28.09 -13.83
N ARG A 341 -10.21 -29.22 -14.39
CA ARG A 341 -11.18 -29.27 -15.48
C ARG A 341 -12.39 -30.08 -15.04
N ILE A 342 -13.59 -29.55 -15.26
CA ILE A 342 -14.85 -30.15 -14.82
C ILE A 342 -15.77 -30.24 -16.04
N GLN A 343 -16.35 -31.41 -16.27
CA GLN A 343 -17.29 -31.58 -17.39
C GLN A 343 -18.60 -30.83 -17.08
N LEU A 344 -19.17 -30.16 -18.08
CA LEU A 344 -20.45 -29.47 -17.95
C LEU A 344 -21.54 -30.39 -17.38
N GLY A 345 -22.32 -29.87 -16.41
CA GLY A 345 -23.40 -30.58 -15.74
C GLY A 345 -22.92 -31.60 -14.69
N LYS A 346 -21.65 -31.56 -14.28
CA LYS A 346 -21.14 -32.36 -13.16
C LYS A 346 -21.07 -31.53 -11.88
N VAL A 347 -21.14 -32.24 -10.76
CA VAL A 347 -20.85 -31.68 -9.44
C VAL A 347 -19.34 -31.78 -9.19
N ALA A 348 -18.76 -30.71 -8.67
CA ALA A 348 -17.40 -30.70 -8.17
C ALA A 348 -17.40 -30.55 -6.64
N THR A 349 -16.34 -31.07 -6.03
CA THR A 349 -16.09 -30.98 -4.59
C THR A 349 -14.94 -30.01 -4.36
N ALA A 350 -15.07 -29.11 -3.38
CA ALA A 350 -14.01 -28.22 -2.95
C ALA A 350 -13.70 -28.46 -1.47
N LYS A 351 -12.44 -28.26 -1.10
CA LYS A 351 -12.01 -28.31 0.30
C LYS A 351 -10.96 -27.25 0.57
N VAL A 352 -11.17 -26.46 1.63
CA VAL A 352 -10.16 -25.57 2.23
C VAL A 352 -9.76 -26.14 3.60
N ASP A 353 -8.47 -26.14 3.90
CA ASP A 353 -7.95 -26.45 5.23
C ASP A 353 -7.48 -25.14 5.88
N THR A 354 -7.97 -24.85 7.08
CA THR A 354 -7.76 -23.57 7.77
C THR A 354 -7.21 -23.77 9.18
N GLU A 355 -6.51 -22.75 9.68
CA GLU A 355 -6.05 -22.67 11.06
C GLU A 355 -6.31 -21.27 11.59
N ASP A 356 -6.79 -21.18 12.83
CA ASP A 356 -6.94 -19.92 13.55
C ASP A 356 -6.08 -19.94 14.81
N LEU A 357 -5.36 -18.86 15.09
CA LEU A 357 -4.43 -18.85 16.23
C LEU A 357 -5.19 -18.69 17.56
N GLU A 358 -6.26 -17.92 17.53
CA GLU A 358 -7.10 -17.60 18.69
C GLU A 358 -8.13 -18.70 18.97
N ASN A 359 -8.33 -19.63 18.01
CA ASN A 359 -9.34 -20.70 17.99
C ASN A 359 -10.77 -20.13 17.93
N ASP A 360 -10.96 -19.08 17.15
CA ASP A 360 -12.27 -18.50 16.88
C ASP A 360 -13.14 -19.39 15.98
N ASP A 361 -14.46 -19.23 16.09
CA ASP A 361 -15.43 -19.92 15.23
C ASP A 361 -15.40 -19.31 13.81
N LEU A 362 -14.81 -20.03 12.86
CA LEU A 362 -14.62 -19.53 11.50
C LEU A 362 -15.89 -19.64 10.64
N ARG A 363 -16.21 -18.55 9.94
CA ARG A 363 -17.23 -18.55 8.87
C ARG A 363 -16.54 -18.68 7.51
N ILE A 364 -16.94 -19.68 6.74
CA ILE A 364 -16.39 -19.94 5.40
C ILE A 364 -17.42 -19.58 4.34
N GLU A 365 -16.99 -18.79 3.36
CA GLU A 365 -17.81 -18.35 2.24
C GLU A 365 -17.15 -18.73 0.92
N TRP A 366 -17.95 -19.29 0.02
CA TRP A 366 -17.51 -19.76 -1.28
C TRP A 366 -18.19 -18.96 -2.39
N VAL A 367 -17.41 -18.51 -3.36
CA VAL A 367 -17.90 -17.68 -4.47
C VAL A 367 -17.32 -18.21 -5.78
N VAL A 368 -18.16 -18.34 -6.80
CA VAL A 368 -17.71 -18.65 -8.17
C VAL A 368 -17.92 -17.42 -9.04
N THR A 369 -16.89 -17.05 -9.81
CA THR A 369 -16.99 -16.03 -10.85
C THR A 369 -16.50 -16.59 -12.18
N ARG A 370 -16.83 -15.90 -13.27
CA ARG A 370 -16.05 -16.06 -14.51
C ARG A 370 -14.61 -15.59 -14.27
N GLU A 371 -13.66 -16.19 -14.98
CA GLU A 371 -12.30 -15.64 -15.03
C GLU A 371 -12.36 -14.24 -15.65
N SER A 372 -11.63 -13.27 -15.07
CA SER A 372 -11.64 -11.90 -15.59
C SER A 372 -11.17 -11.89 -17.05
N THR A 373 -11.81 -11.04 -17.86
CA THR A 373 -11.41 -10.73 -19.25
C THR A 373 -11.13 -9.24 -19.44
N ASP A 374 -11.39 -8.44 -18.42
CA ASP A 374 -11.12 -7.00 -18.40
C ASP A 374 -9.74 -6.82 -17.75
N HIS A 375 -8.74 -6.45 -18.54
CA HIS A 375 -7.33 -6.38 -18.11
C HIS A 375 -6.82 -4.97 -18.33
N GLY A 376 -6.57 -4.26 -17.24
CA GLY A 376 -5.94 -2.95 -17.24
C GLY A 376 -4.42 -3.07 -17.37
N ASN A 377 -3.74 -1.95 -17.68
CA ASN A 377 -2.28 -1.87 -17.65
C ASN A 377 -1.86 -0.74 -16.69
N GLY A 378 -0.82 -0.95 -15.88
CA GLY A 378 -0.25 0.10 -15.03
C GLY A 378 -1.27 0.74 -14.06
N GLY A 379 -2.08 -0.08 -13.40
CA GLY A 379 -3.03 0.37 -12.38
C GLY A 379 -4.37 0.90 -12.90
N ASP A 380 -4.66 0.77 -14.20
CA ASP A 380 -5.98 1.12 -14.77
C ASP A 380 -7.14 0.41 -14.03
N SER A 381 -8.34 0.98 -14.10
CA SER A 381 -9.53 0.38 -13.48
C SER A 381 -9.99 -0.86 -14.25
N GLU A 382 -10.33 -1.92 -13.53
CA GLU A 382 -10.90 -3.14 -14.08
C GLU A 382 -12.30 -3.39 -13.52
N ARG A 383 -13.19 -3.98 -14.32
CA ARG A 383 -14.50 -4.41 -13.81
C ARG A 383 -14.40 -5.76 -13.11
N ARG A 384 -14.99 -5.84 -11.92
CA ARG A 384 -15.14 -7.10 -11.18
C ARG A 384 -16.09 -8.03 -11.93
N PRO A 385 -15.70 -9.29 -12.20
CA PRO A 385 -16.63 -10.28 -12.75
C PRO A 385 -17.82 -10.51 -11.81
N GLU A 386 -19.00 -10.67 -12.38
CA GLU A 386 -20.21 -11.02 -11.61
C GLU A 386 -20.08 -12.40 -10.96
N GLU A 387 -20.62 -12.50 -9.74
CA GLU A 387 -20.72 -13.75 -9.02
C GLU A 387 -21.84 -14.62 -9.61
N ILE A 388 -21.58 -15.91 -9.72
CA ILE A 388 -22.55 -16.89 -10.18
C ILE A 388 -23.17 -17.54 -8.95
N THR A 389 -24.43 -17.18 -8.67
CA THR A 389 -25.19 -17.65 -7.52
C THR A 389 -25.78 -19.05 -7.76
N ASP A 390 -26.31 -19.65 -6.69
CA ASP A 390 -27.11 -20.89 -6.73
C ASP A 390 -26.39 -22.14 -7.27
N LEU A 391 -25.05 -22.13 -7.32
CA LEU A 391 -24.25 -23.29 -7.72
C LEU A 391 -23.98 -24.26 -6.57
N PHE A 392 -23.89 -23.77 -5.33
CA PHE A 392 -23.51 -24.58 -4.18
C PHE A 392 -24.70 -25.41 -3.66
N ILE A 393 -24.53 -26.73 -3.65
CA ILE A 393 -25.54 -27.69 -3.17
C ILE A 393 -25.22 -28.21 -1.76
N TYR A 394 -23.98 -28.03 -1.30
CA TYR A 394 -23.52 -28.39 0.03
C TYR A 394 -22.32 -27.51 0.41
N PHE A 395 -22.25 -27.10 1.67
CA PHE A 395 -21.03 -26.62 2.32
C PHE A 395 -21.15 -26.77 3.84
N ASP A 396 -20.03 -26.86 4.53
CA ASP A 396 -19.98 -26.95 5.99
C ASP A 396 -18.95 -25.99 6.61
N SER A 397 -18.94 -25.93 7.94
CA SER A 397 -18.00 -25.15 8.72
C SER A 397 -16.59 -25.76 8.79
N GLU A 398 -16.40 -27.00 8.32
CA GLU A 398 -15.08 -27.66 8.25
C GLU A 398 -14.37 -27.37 6.92
N GLY A 399 -14.97 -26.56 6.05
CA GLY A 399 -14.36 -26.11 4.80
C GLY A 399 -14.56 -27.06 3.63
N ALA A 400 -15.52 -28.00 3.70
CA ALA A 400 -15.94 -28.76 2.52
C ALA A 400 -17.09 -28.05 1.81
N ALA A 401 -17.11 -28.12 0.47
CA ALA A 401 -18.20 -27.64 -0.35
C ALA A 401 -18.42 -28.55 -1.57
N SER A 402 -19.64 -28.58 -2.10
CA SER A 402 -19.97 -29.17 -3.40
C SER A 402 -20.81 -28.20 -4.21
N PHE A 403 -20.47 -28.06 -5.49
CA PHE A 403 -21.12 -27.11 -6.38
C PHE A 403 -21.31 -27.70 -7.78
N GLU A 404 -22.38 -27.30 -8.45
CA GLU A 404 -22.62 -27.58 -9.85
C GLU A 404 -21.74 -26.68 -10.73
N THR A 405 -21.28 -27.19 -11.88
CA THR A 405 -20.61 -26.31 -12.86
C THR A 405 -21.56 -25.22 -13.34
N PRO A 406 -21.04 -24.00 -13.62
CA PRO A 406 -21.74 -23.03 -14.45
C PRO A 406 -22.30 -23.65 -15.75
N ASP A 407 -23.40 -23.10 -16.25
CA ASP A 407 -24.18 -23.63 -17.39
C ASP A 407 -23.49 -23.45 -18.76
N GLN A 408 -22.42 -22.67 -18.82
CA GLN A 408 -21.63 -22.43 -20.03
C GLN A 408 -20.20 -23.00 -19.90
N PRO A 409 -19.66 -23.64 -20.95
CA PRO A 409 -18.22 -23.91 -21.03
C PRO A 409 -17.39 -22.63 -20.91
N GLY A 410 -16.22 -22.70 -20.29
CA GLY A 410 -15.34 -21.54 -20.12
C GLY A 410 -14.41 -21.62 -18.92
N ALA A 411 -13.65 -20.55 -18.71
CA ALA A 411 -12.77 -20.38 -17.56
C ALA A 411 -13.51 -19.65 -16.42
N TYR A 412 -13.34 -20.17 -15.22
CA TYR A 412 -13.98 -19.69 -14.00
C TYR A 412 -12.97 -19.71 -12.86
N ARG A 413 -13.33 -19.08 -11.75
CA ARG A 413 -12.53 -19.06 -10.53
C ARG A 413 -13.42 -19.29 -9.32
N LEU A 414 -13.02 -20.23 -8.47
CA LEU A 414 -13.61 -20.45 -7.16
C LEU A 414 -12.79 -19.70 -6.13
N PHE A 415 -13.41 -18.74 -5.45
CA PHE A 415 -12.87 -18.04 -4.30
C PHE A 415 -13.37 -18.68 -3.01
N VAL A 416 -12.53 -18.63 -1.98
CA VAL A 416 -12.90 -18.92 -0.60
C VAL A 416 -12.45 -17.77 0.29
N TYR A 417 -13.37 -17.32 1.14
CA TYR A 417 -13.14 -16.31 2.17
C TYR A 417 -13.40 -16.96 3.54
N VAL A 418 -12.48 -16.81 4.46
CA VAL A 418 -12.54 -17.39 5.80
C VAL A 418 -12.50 -16.25 6.80
N PHE A 419 -13.60 -16.00 7.50
CA PHE A 419 -13.77 -14.89 8.42
C PHE A 419 -13.67 -15.37 9.86
N ASP A 420 -12.95 -14.62 10.71
CA ASP A 420 -12.84 -14.89 12.15
C ASP A 420 -14.02 -14.35 12.97
N GLY A 421 -14.81 -13.43 12.39
CA GLY A 421 -15.85 -12.70 13.13
C GLY A 421 -15.33 -11.53 14.00
N HIS A 422 -14.01 -11.31 13.99
CA HIS A 422 -13.27 -10.32 14.77
C HIS A 422 -12.50 -9.33 13.88
N GLY A 423 -12.96 -9.15 12.64
CA GLY A 423 -12.47 -8.15 11.70
C GLY A 423 -11.27 -8.60 10.87
N LYS A 424 -10.94 -9.90 10.88
CA LYS A 424 -9.93 -10.48 10.00
C LYS A 424 -10.53 -11.48 9.03
N ALA A 425 -9.82 -11.69 7.93
CA ALA A 425 -10.17 -12.72 6.97
C ALA A 425 -8.96 -13.31 6.26
N ALA A 426 -9.09 -14.56 5.84
CA ALA A 426 -8.18 -15.23 4.93
C ALA A 426 -8.83 -15.42 3.56
N THR A 427 -8.03 -15.34 2.51
CA THR A 427 -8.46 -15.56 1.12
C THR A 427 -7.59 -16.59 0.43
N ALA A 428 -8.24 -17.39 -0.41
CA ALA A 428 -7.60 -18.21 -1.42
C ALA A 428 -8.55 -18.36 -2.62
N ASN A 429 -8.02 -18.77 -3.76
CA ASN A 429 -8.85 -19.11 -4.91
C ASN A 429 -8.18 -20.14 -5.81
N ILE A 430 -8.98 -20.76 -6.67
CA ILE A 430 -8.54 -21.76 -7.61
C ILE A 430 -9.23 -21.56 -8.97
N PRO A 431 -8.47 -21.28 -10.05
CA PRO A 431 -9.04 -21.26 -11.39
C PRO A 431 -9.41 -22.67 -11.83
N PHE A 432 -10.55 -22.81 -12.50
CA PHE A 432 -11.00 -24.05 -13.14
C PHE A 432 -11.63 -23.80 -14.51
N SER A 433 -11.69 -24.83 -15.35
CA SER A 433 -12.37 -24.75 -16.65
C SER A 433 -13.54 -25.72 -16.73
N VAL A 434 -14.68 -25.27 -17.26
CA VAL A 434 -15.82 -26.12 -17.63
C VAL A 434 -15.70 -26.49 -19.11
N TYR A 435 -15.84 -27.77 -19.44
CA TYR A 435 -15.69 -28.31 -20.81
C TYR A 435 -16.79 -29.27 -21.25
#